data_AF-A0A0F9P2N5-F1
#
_entry.id   AF-A0A0F9P2N5-F1
#
_cell.length_a   1.000
_cell.length_b   1.000
_cell.length_c   1.000
_cell.angle_alpha   90.00
_cell.angle_beta   90.00
_cell.angle_gamma   90.00
#
_symmetry.space_group_name_H-M   'P 1'
#
loop_
_entity.id
_entity.type
_entity.pdbx_description
1 polymer ?
#
loop_
_entity_poly.entity_id
_entity_poly.type
_entity_poly.pdbx_seq_one_letter_code
_entity_poly.pdbx_strand_id
1 'polypeptide(L)'
;MANPFLVKDSIAATVATTTTWFDSSSNSLDLTATNSPTLDTLGDATSEYNPFWTLDGVDQYLFVANDANLNFGANTDFSLGCGFRTTTDGRLIEKGSSSGTDARYVLQVLSDKLQASTKGGGTSAFVPSATSVNDGKWHHGAATFDRDGNITVYV
;
A
#
# COMPACT_ATOMS: atom_id res chain seq x y z
N MET A 1 -3.22 6.69 -35.03
CA MET A 1 -3.59 6.04 -33.75
C MET A 1 -3.31 7.05 -32.66
N ALA A 2 -4.29 7.37 -31.82
CA ALA A 2 -4.09 8.29 -30.70
C ALA A 2 -3.20 7.61 -29.66
N ASN A 3 -2.24 8.35 -29.11
CA ASN A 3 -1.36 7.90 -28.04
C ASN A 3 -2.22 7.60 -26.78
N PRO A 4 -2.27 6.35 -26.29
CA PRO A 4 -3.11 6.00 -25.14
C PRO A 4 -2.69 6.69 -23.83
N PHE A 5 -1.51 7.33 -23.78
CA PHE A 5 -1.06 8.10 -22.62
C PHE A 5 -1.67 9.50 -22.50
N LEU A 6 -2.36 10.01 -23.53
CA LEU A 6 -3.04 11.32 -23.47
C LEU A 6 -4.35 11.32 -22.66
N VAL A 7 -4.82 10.16 -22.18
CA VAL A 7 -5.96 10.09 -21.25
C VAL A 7 -5.57 10.60 -19.84
N LYS A 8 -4.27 10.72 -19.55
CA LYS A 8 -3.77 11.25 -18.27
C LYS A 8 -4.13 12.74 -18.07
N ASP A 9 -4.29 13.51 -19.15
CA ASP A 9 -4.60 14.96 -19.07
C ASP A 9 -6.08 15.29 -18.83
N SER A 10 -7.01 14.37 -19.11
CA SER A 10 -8.43 14.61 -18.77
C SER A 10 -8.77 14.36 -17.30
N ILE A 11 -7.90 13.68 -16.54
CA ILE A 11 -8.02 13.54 -15.09
C ILE A 11 -7.55 14.80 -14.36
N ALA A 12 -6.61 15.56 -14.91
CA ALA A 12 -6.02 16.73 -14.23
C ALA A 12 -6.99 17.92 -14.02
N ALA A 13 -8.12 17.98 -14.73
CA ALA A 13 -9.07 19.11 -14.62
C ALA A 13 -10.29 18.86 -13.71
N THR A 14 -10.45 17.65 -13.14
CA THR A 14 -11.56 17.31 -12.22
C THR A 14 -11.07 16.73 -10.88
N VAL A 15 -9.78 16.92 -10.55
CA VAL A 15 -9.18 16.38 -9.32
C VAL A 15 -9.11 17.47 -8.26
N ALA A 16 -10.19 17.63 -7.49
CA ALA A 16 -10.15 18.33 -6.21
C ALA A 16 -11.18 17.81 -5.17
N THR A 17 -11.96 16.76 -5.46
CA THR A 17 -13.01 16.31 -4.51
C THR A 17 -13.30 14.81 -4.49
N THR A 18 -12.64 13.98 -5.31
CA THR A 18 -12.88 12.54 -5.28
C THR A 18 -12.17 11.93 -4.08
N THR A 19 -12.93 11.63 -3.03
CA THR A 19 -12.46 10.82 -1.90
C THR A 19 -12.32 9.35 -2.27
N THR A 20 -12.75 8.93 -3.46
CA THR A 20 -12.73 7.53 -3.90
C THR A 20 -11.73 7.30 -5.02
N TRP A 21 -10.96 6.21 -4.91
CA TRP A 21 -10.07 5.69 -5.94
C TRP A 21 -10.57 4.34 -6.42
N PHE A 22 -10.83 4.22 -7.71
CA PHE A 22 -11.47 3.03 -8.27
C PHE A 22 -10.56 1.80 -8.23
N ASP A 23 -11.09 0.69 -7.76
CA ASP A 23 -10.49 -0.62 -7.94
C ASP A 23 -10.70 -1.09 -9.38
N SER A 24 -9.58 -1.27 -10.09
CA SER A 24 -9.59 -1.78 -11.47
C SER A 24 -9.76 -3.30 -11.57
N SER A 25 -9.74 -4.01 -10.44
CA SER A 25 -10.01 -5.44 -10.38
C SER A 25 -11.50 -5.74 -10.51
N SER A 26 -11.84 -7.02 -10.66
CA SER A 26 -13.24 -7.48 -10.67
C SER A 26 -13.91 -7.47 -9.30
N ASN A 27 -13.20 -7.12 -8.22
CA ASN A 27 -13.74 -7.13 -6.86
C ASN A 27 -14.41 -5.81 -6.47
N SER A 28 -14.22 -4.74 -7.25
CA SER A 28 -14.80 -3.42 -7.02
C SER A 28 -14.59 -2.88 -5.60
N LEU A 29 -13.42 -3.17 -5.01
CA LEU A 29 -13.06 -2.74 -3.67
C LEU A 29 -12.44 -1.34 -3.69
N ASP A 30 -13.26 -0.35 -4.06
CA ASP A 30 -12.83 1.05 -4.19
C ASP A 30 -12.24 1.58 -2.87
N LEU A 31 -11.13 2.30 -3.00
CA LEU A 31 -10.42 2.92 -1.90
C LEU A 31 -11.06 4.25 -1.54
N THR A 32 -11.29 4.52 -0.26
CA THR A 32 -11.81 5.82 0.23
C THR A 32 -10.77 6.54 1.08
N ALA A 33 -10.40 7.75 0.68
CA ALA A 33 -9.57 8.67 1.43
C ALA A 33 -10.28 9.13 2.72
N THR A 34 -9.58 9.05 3.85
CA THR A 34 -10.06 9.45 5.18
C THR A 34 -9.16 10.52 5.77
N ASN A 35 -9.76 11.52 6.41
CA ASN A 35 -9.08 12.70 6.98
C ASN A 35 -8.35 13.59 5.96
N SER A 36 -8.89 13.64 4.74
CA SER A 36 -8.49 14.58 3.67
C SER A 36 -7.01 14.50 3.25
N PRO A 37 -6.47 13.31 2.91
CA PRO A 37 -5.17 13.21 2.25
C PRO A 37 -5.19 13.97 0.93
N THR A 38 -4.02 14.43 0.48
CA THR A 38 -3.92 15.21 -0.75
C THR A 38 -3.54 14.31 -1.91
N LEU A 39 -4.36 14.26 -2.96
CA LEU A 39 -4.02 13.60 -4.21
C LEU A 39 -3.16 14.53 -5.06
N ASP A 40 -1.91 14.17 -5.25
CA ASP A 40 -1.00 14.90 -6.12
C ASP A 40 -1.03 14.29 -7.53
N THR A 41 -1.58 15.05 -8.48
CA THR A 41 -1.70 14.64 -9.88
C THR A 41 -0.58 15.16 -10.77
N LEU A 42 0.20 16.13 -10.29
CA LEU A 42 1.17 16.89 -11.07
C LEU A 42 2.59 16.89 -10.44
N GLY A 43 2.72 16.36 -9.23
CA GLY A 43 3.77 16.66 -8.24
C GLY A 43 5.21 16.44 -8.63
N ASP A 44 5.47 15.49 -9.52
CA ASP A 44 6.78 15.30 -10.13
C ASP A 44 6.57 14.88 -11.58
N ALA A 45 6.56 15.81 -12.52
CA ALA A 45 6.29 15.54 -13.93
C ALA A 45 7.22 14.47 -14.56
N THR A 46 8.28 14.06 -13.86
CA THR A 46 9.22 13.01 -14.28
C THR A 46 9.03 11.67 -13.57
N SER A 47 8.21 11.61 -12.51
CA SER A 47 7.95 10.38 -11.76
C SER A 47 6.93 9.49 -12.47
N GLU A 48 7.30 8.21 -12.65
CA GLU A 48 6.38 7.15 -13.08
C GLU A 48 5.25 6.89 -12.05
N TYR A 49 5.42 7.36 -10.81
CA TYR A 49 4.50 7.14 -9.70
C TYR A 49 3.35 8.16 -9.63
N ASN A 50 3.21 9.06 -10.61
CA ASN A 50 2.07 9.97 -10.67
C ASN A 50 0.83 9.29 -11.28
N PRO A 51 -0.37 9.52 -10.72
CA PRO A 51 -0.64 10.32 -9.51
C PRO A 51 -0.38 9.53 -8.21
N PHE A 52 -0.08 10.24 -7.12
CA PHE A 52 0.13 9.64 -5.80
C PHE A 52 -0.58 10.40 -4.67
N TRP A 53 -0.86 9.72 -3.56
CA TRP A 53 -1.43 10.35 -2.37
C TRP A 53 -0.33 10.80 -1.41
N THR A 54 -0.48 11.99 -0.85
CA THR A 54 0.33 12.49 0.26
C THR A 54 -0.47 12.32 1.56
N LEU A 55 0.16 11.68 2.53
CA LEU A 55 -0.35 11.47 3.89
C LEU A 55 0.54 12.24 4.87
N ASP A 56 -0.07 12.83 5.91
CA ASP A 56 0.63 13.64 6.92
C ASP A 56 1.36 12.83 8.00
N GLY A 57 1.14 11.52 8.05
CA GLY A 57 1.72 10.64 9.08
C GLY A 57 1.04 10.73 10.44
N VAL A 58 -0.13 11.39 10.56
CA VAL A 58 -0.88 11.55 11.81
C VAL A 58 -2.14 10.71 11.80
N ASP A 59 -3.10 11.04 10.95
CA ASP A 59 -4.41 10.36 10.92
C ASP A 59 -4.98 10.16 9.50
N GLN A 60 -4.20 10.46 8.46
CA GLN A 60 -4.60 10.30 7.07
C GLN A 60 -4.34 8.89 6.56
N TYR A 61 -5.32 8.30 5.89
CA TYR A 61 -5.18 6.98 5.28
C TYR A 61 -6.18 6.78 4.12
N LEU A 62 -5.86 5.79 3.30
CA LEU A 62 -6.76 5.26 2.28
C LEU A 62 -7.37 3.98 2.85
N PHE A 63 -8.70 3.88 2.81
CA PHE A 63 -9.47 2.83 3.45
C PHE A 63 -10.27 2.00 2.46
N VAL A 64 -10.15 0.68 2.54
CA VAL A 64 -11.09 -0.26 1.93
C VAL A 64 -11.94 -0.86 3.04
N ALA A 65 -13.26 -0.92 2.84
CA ALA A 65 -14.15 -1.58 3.78
C ALA A 65 -13.72 -3.03 4.02
N ASN A 66 -14.01 -3.55 5.21
CA ASN A 66 -13.66 -4.94 5.51
C ASN A 66 -14.37 -5.90 4.55
N ASP A 67 -13.58 -6.62 3.75
CA ASP A 67 -14.07 -7.58 2.77
C ASP A 67 -13.44 -8.97 2.98
N ALA A 68 -14.22 -10.02 2.71
CA ALA A 68 -13.80 -11.40 2.89
C ALA A 68 -12.80 -11.86 1.81
N ASN A 69 -12.81 -11.27 0.62
CA ASN A 69 -11.86 -11.57 -0.45
C ASN A 69 -10.42 -11.17 -0.08
N LEU A 70 -10.27 -10.26 0.89
CA LEU A 70 -8.98 -9.85 1.44
C LEU A 70 -8.54 -10.73 2.64
N ASN A 71 -9.30 -11.77 2.99
CA ASN A 71 -8.97 -12.71 4.04
C ASN A 71 -8.30 -13.96 3.45
N PHE A 72 -7.01 -13.87 3.12
CA PHE A 72 -6.24 -14.97 2.52
C PHE A 72 -6.12 -16.23 3.41
N GLY A 73 -6.42 -16.12 4.70
CA GLY A 73 -6.35 -17.25 5.62
C GLY A 73 -4.95 -17.84 5.74
N ALA A 74 -4.85 -19.09 6.20
CA ALA A 74 -3.57 -19.76 6.45
C ALA A 74 -3.01 -20.51 5.23
N ASN A 75 -3.79 -20.67 4.15
CA ASN A 75 -3.46 -21.59 3.05
C ASN A 75 -3.49 -20.92 1.67
N THR A 76 -3.68 -19.61 1.59
CA THR A 76 -3.68 -18.87 0.32
C THR A 76 -2.47 -17.99 0.26
N ASP A 77 -1.66 -18.19 -0.78
CA ASP A 77 -0.53 -17.32 -1.07
C ASP A 77 -1.03 -16.00 -1.64
N PHE A 78 -0.32 -14.93 -1.31
CA PHE A 78 -0.63 -13.60 -1.83
C PHE A 78 0.61 -12.73 -1.86
N SER A 79 0.49 -11.56 -2.48
CA SER A 79 1.55 -10.56 -2.48
C SER A 79 0.97 -9.19 -2.18
N LEU A 80 1.78 -8.35 -1.54
CA LEU A 80 1.49 -6.93 -1.34
C LEU A 80 2.57 -6.13 -2.06
N GLY A 81 2.20 -5.00 -2.67
CA GLY A 81 3.16 -4.11 -3.27
C GLY A 81 2.62 -2.69 -3.43
N CYS A 82 3.50 -1.71 -3.28
CA CYS A 82 3.20 -0.31 -3.53
C CYS A 82 4.47 0.50 -3.81
N GLY A 83 4.33 1.58 -4.58
CA GLY A 83 5.31 2.65 -4.61
C GLY A 83 5.15 3.54 -3.39
N PHE A 84 6.26 3.94 -2.75
CA PHE A 84 6.22 4.83 -1.59
C PHE A 84 7.46 5.73 -1.53
N ARG A 85 7.31 6.86 -0.83
CA ARG A 85 8.39 7.79 -0.49
C ARG A 85 8.15 8.29 0.93
N THR A 86 9.12 8.09 1.82
CA THR A 86 9.00 8.48 3.23
C THR A 86 10.37 8.82 3.83
N THR A 87 10.36 9.58 4.93
CA THR A 87 11.52 9.81 5.81
C THR A 87 11.30 9.27 7.22
N THR A 88 10.17 8.58 7.46
CA THR A 88 9.78 8.05 8.76
C THR A 88 9.26 6.62 8.64
N ASP A 89 9.28 5.90 9.74
CA ASP A 89 8.59 4.62 9.89
C ASP A 89 7.06 4.80 9.79
N GLY A 90 6.36 3.77 9.31
CA GLY A 90 4.92 3.84 9.09
C GLY A 90 4.38 2.60 8.37
N ARG A 91 3.06 2.39 8.45
CA ARG A 91 2.40 1.29 7.73
C ARG A 91 2.04 1.74 6.32
N LEU A 92 2.36 0.92 5.34
CA LEU A 92 2.04 1.19 3.93
C LEU A 92 0.74 0.49 3.53
N ILE A 93 0.62 -0.80 3.86
CA ILE A 93 -0.57 -1.62 3.62
C ILE A 93 -0.82 -2.47 4.87
N GLU A 94 -2.06 -2.50 5.33
CA GLU A 94 -2.46 -3.29 6.49
C GLU A 94 -3.87 -3.84 6.34
N LYS A 95 -4.05 -5.10 6.77
CA LYS A 95 -5.37 -5.68 7.07
C LYS A 95 -5.30 -6.40 8.41
N GLY A 96 -6.35 -6.26 9.20
CA GLY A 96 -6.47 -6.85 10.53
C GLY A 96 -6.37 -5.79 11.63
N SER A 97 -6.48 -6.22 12.88
CA SER A 97 -6.36 -5.34 14.04
C SER A 97 -5.01 -5.55 14.75
N SER A 98 -4.60 -4.58 15.56
CA SER A 98 -3.43 -4.69 16.44
C SER A 98 -3.68 -5.56 17.68
N SER A 99 -4.90 -6.08 17.88
CA SER A 99 -5.27 -6.87 19.04
C SER A 99 -4.51 -8.21 19.09
N GLY A 100 -4.37 -8.77 20.29
CA GLY A 100 -3.55 -9.95 20.58
C GLY A 100 -3.88 -11.19 19.74
N THR A 101 -5.11 -11.31 19.26
CA THR A 101 -5.67 -12.55 18.69
C THR A 101 -6.03 -12.46 17.21
N ASP A 102 -6.06 -11.27 16.63
CA ASP A 102 -6.59 -11.09 15.28
C ASP A 102 -5.55 -11.43 14.20
N ALA A 103 -6.04 -12.06 13.13
CA ALA A 103 -5.24 -12.35 11.96
C ALA A 103 -4.88 -11.04 11.24
N ARG A 104 -3.61 -10.88 10.89
CA ARG A 104 -3.05 -9.64 10.34
C ARG A 104 -2.02 -9.94 9.28
N TYR A 105 -1.96 -9.09 8.25
CA TYR A 105 -0.82 -8.94 7.37
C TYR A 105 -0.50 -7.47 7.16
N VAL A 106 0.80 -7.17 7.00
CA VAL A 106 1.31 -5.81 6.94
C VAL A 106 2.48 -5.72 5.99
N LEU A 107 2.52 -4.65 5.21
CA LEU A 107 3.73 -4.10 4.60
C LEU A 107 3.98 -2.72 5.25
N GLN A 108 5.15 -2.54 5.87
CA GLN A 108 5.47 -1.34 6.64
C GLN A 108 6.93 -0.96 6.50
N VAL A 109 7.25 0.30 6.77
CA VAL A 109 8.61 0.73 7.09
C VAL A 109 8.76 0.69 8.61
N LEU A 110 9.70 -0.11 9.11
CA LEU A 110 10.00 -0.24 10.53
C LEU A 110 11.50 -0.37 10.74
N SER A 111 12.05 0.42 11.65
CA SER A 111 13.51 0.52 11.86
C SER A 111 14.23 0.77 10.54
N ASP A 112 13.72 1.75 9.79
CA ASP A 112 14.24 2.23 8.51
C ASP A 112 14.11 1.25 7.33
N LYS A 113 13.65 0.01 7.56
CA LYS A 113 13.59 -1.06 6.56
C LYS A 113 12.16 -1.32 6.10
N LEU A 114 11.98 -1.68 4.83
CA LEU A 114 10.72 -2.28 4.39
C LEU A 114 10.59 -3.63 5.08
N GLN A 115 9.45 -3.90 5.70
CA GLN A 115 9.17 -5.11 6.46
C GLN A 115 7.79 -5.67 6.11
N ALA A 116 7.75 -6.95 5.79
CA ALA A 116 6.52 -7.72 5.71
C ALA A 116 6.26 -8.41 7.05
N SER A 117 5.01 -8.43 7.52
CA SER A 117 4.65 -9.09 8.78
C SER A 117 3.32 -9.82 8.68
N THR A 118 3.22 -10.97 9.34
CA THR A 118 1.94 -11.66 9.55
C THR A 118 1.75 -12.03 11.02
N LYS A 119 0.48 -12.17 11.40
CA LYS A 119 0.06 -12.71 12.69
C LYS A 119 -1.20 -13.54 12.50
N GLY A 120 -1.31 -14.68 13.18
CA GLY A 120 -2.49 -15.53 13.15
C GLY A 120 -2.22 -16.91 13.76
N GLY A 121 -3.25 -17.53 14.34
CA GLY A 121 -3.15 -18.89 14.89
C GLY A 121 -2.09 -19.06 16.00
N GLY A 122 -1.78 -17.98 16.74
CA GLY A 122 -0.72 -17.97 17.77
C GLY A 122 0.71 -17.79 17.24
N THR A 123 0.89 -17.60 15.94
CA THR A 123 2.20 -17.40 15.31
C THR A 123 2.34 -15.99 14.74
N SER A 124 3.59 -15.54 14.56
CA SER A 124 3.90 -14.26 13.93
C SER A 124 5.20 -14.38 13.15
N ALA A 125 5.26 -13.68 12.01
CA ALA A 125 6.46 -13.57 11.20
C ALA A 125 6.76 -12.09 10.92
N PHE A 126 8.04 -11.74 10.93
CA PHE A 126 8.55 -10.40 10.65
C PHE A 126 9.78 -10.53 9.77
N VAL A 127 9.68 -10.10 8.51
CA VAL A 127 10.76 -10.24 7.53
C VAL A 127 11.12 -8.84 7.02
N PRO A 128 12.25 -8.27 7.47
CA PRO A 128 12.75 -7.00 6.96
C PRO A 128 13.59 -7.20 5.69
N SER A 129 13.63 -6.15 4.87
CA SER A 129 14.55 -5.99 3.77
C SER A 129 16.00 -5.76 4.27
N ALA A 130 16.96 -5.99 3.37
CA ALA A 130 18.38 -5.80 3.68
C ALA A 130 18.76 -4.31 3.80
N THR A 131 18.13 -3.44 3.02
CA THR A 131 18.45 -2.01 2.88
C THR A 131 17.43 -1.12 3.59
N SER A 132 17.87 0.07 3.98
CA SER A 132 16.96 1.11 4.46
C SER A 132 16.23 1.80 3.30
N VAL A 133 15.00 2.24 3.54
CA VAL A 133 14.06 2.75 2.51
C VAL A 133 13.39 4.08 2.88
N ASN A 134 13.66 4.63 4.06
CA ASN A 134 13.15 5.93 4.50
C ASN A 134 14.12 7.09 4.19
N ASP A 135 14.76 7.04 3.03
CA ASP A 135 15.77 8.02 2.59
C ASP A 135 15.17 9.22 1.83
N GLY A 136 13.85 9.36 1.83
CA GLY A 136 13.15 10.42 1.12
C GLY A 136 13.09 10.24 -0.41
N LYS A 137 13.50 9.09 -0.94
CA LYS A 137 13.36 8.73 -2.36
C LYS A 137 12.17 7.82 -2.61
N TRP A 138 11.74 7.74 -3.87
CA TRP A 138 10.77 6.76 -4.30
C TRP A 138 11.39 5.36 -4.31
N HIS A 139 10.67 4.40 -3.73
CA HIS A 139 10.98 2.97 -3.77
C HIS A 139 9.75 2.21 -4.25
N HIS A 140 9.96 1.06 -4.92
CA HIS A 140 8.90 0.11 -5.20
C HIS A 140 9.05 -1.10 -4.26
N GLY A 141 8.25 -1.13 -3.20
CA GLY A 141 8.30 -2.23 -2.23
C GLY A 141 7.31 -3.33 -2.58
N ALA A 142 7.73 -4.58 -2.47
CA ALA A 142 6.85 -5.73 -2.58
C ALA A 142 7.19 -6.81 -1.55
N ALA A 143 6.19 -7.63 -1.20
CA ALA A 143 6.39 -8.82 -0.39
C ALA A 143 5.50 -9.96 -0.86
N THR A 144 6.08 -11.15 -0.98
CA THR A 144 5.35 -12.39 -1.26
C THR A 144 5.13 -13.14 0.05
N PHE A 145 3.89 -13.58 0.28
CA PHE A 145 3.49 -14.39 1.43
C PHE A 145 3.16 -15.77 0.91
N ASP A 146 4.19 -16.60 0.84
CA ASP A 146 4.06 -18.03 0.59
C ASP A 146 3.68 -18.71 1.92
N ARG A 147 2.51 -19.33 1.97
CA ARG A 147 1.93 -19.91 3.18
C ARG A 147 2.50 -21.27 3.54
N ASP A 148 3.07 -21.98 2.58
CA ASP A 148 3.78 -23.23 2.79
C ASP A 148 5.31 -23.09 2.64
N GLY A 149 5.79 -21.90 2.25
CA GLY A 149 7.20 -21.52 2.19
C GLY A 149 7.56 -20.27 3.00
N ASN A 150 8.28 -19.35 2.36
CA ASN A 150 8.89 -18.19 3.01
C ASN A 150 8.22 -16.86 2.60
N ILE A 151 8.10 -15.96 3.57
CA ILE A 151 7.86 -14.55 3.25
C ILE A 151 9.15 -13.97 2.65
N THR A 152 9.05 -13.33 1.49
CA THR A 152 10.19 -12.67 0.82
C THR A 152 9.86 -11.20 0.57
N VAL A 153 10.81 -10.29 0.82
CA VAL A 153 10.65 -8.84 0.64
C VAL A 153 11.59 -8.35 -0.45
N TYR A 154 11.06 -7.48 -1.32
CA TYR A 154 11.74 -6.85 -2.44
C TYR A 154 11.62 -5.32 -2.31
N VAL A 155 12.70 -4.62 -2.63
CA VAL A 155 12.83 -3.16 -2.67
C VAL A 155 13.60 -2.81 -3.94
#